data_AF-A0A2E0ZE32-F1
#
_entry.id   AF-A0A2E0ZE32-F1
#
_cell.length_a   1.000
_cell.length_b   1.000
_cell.length_c   1.000
_cell.angle_alpha   90.00
_cell.angle_beta   90.00
_cell.angle_gamma   90.00
#
_symmetry.space_group_name_H-M   'P 1'
#
loop_
_entity.id
_entity.type
_entity.pdbx_description
1 polymer ?
#
loop_
_entity_poly.entity_id
_entity_poly.type
_entity_poly.pdbx_seq_one_letter_code
_entity_poly.pdbx_strand_id
1 'polypeptide(L)'
;MEYLVRLRRGKVHLIVHHVHTVNGVTGALCSPTPKPSEGDKTLNGRWELLENLPPKVRICRVCQRLKQKLDNPIPERVERELEKLALWDKRAAALQRQKMLVTYRRQLTQRSK
;
A
#
# COMPACT_ATOMS: atom_id res chain seq x y z
N MET A 1 6.71 2.67 -5.98
CA MET A 1 6.10 3.62 -5.04
C MET A 1 5.79 2.82 -3.80
N GLU A 2 6.60 2.96 -2.75
CA GLU A 2 6.45 2.22 -1.49
C GLU A 2 5.45 2.90 -0.54
N TYR A 3 5.04 4.12 -0.87
CA TYR A 3 4.08 4.92 -0.11
C TYR A 3 2.70 4.99 -0.77
N LEU A 4 1.67 5.13 0.07
CA LEU A 4 0.29 5.36 -0.35
C LEU A 4 0.06 6.82 -0.74
N VAL A 5 -0.78 7.06 -1.75
CA VAL A 5 -1.15 8.40 -2.21
C VAL A 5 -2.65 8.59 -2.31
N ARG A 6 -3.11 9.83 -2.18
CA ARG A 6 -4.49 10.26 -2.42
C ARG A 6 -4.54 11.42 -3.39
N LEU A 7 -5.64 11.54 -4.13
CA LEU A 7 -5.93 12.70 -4.95
C LEU A 7 -6.83 13.68 -4.17
N ARG A 8 -6.44 14.96 -4.10
CA ARG A 8 -7.32 16.05 -3.66
C ARG A 8 -7.18 17.20 -4.64
N ARG A 9 -8.30 17.67 -5.21
CA ARG A 9 -8.32 18.75 -6.22
C ARG A 9 -7.32 18.50 -7.38
N GLY A 10 -7.26 17.26 -7.87
CA GLY A 10 -6.35 16.87 -8.96
C GLY A 10 -4.87 16.78 -8.59
N LYS A 11 -4.49 17.00 -7.33
CA LYS A 11 -3.10 16.89 -6.86
C LYS A 11 -2.88 15.60 -6.09
N VAL A 12 -1.75 14.95 -6.35
CA VAL A 12 -1.28 13.77 -5.62
C VAL A 12 -0.70 14.20 -4.28
N HIS A 13 -1.18 13.60 -3.19
CA HIS A 13 -0.68 13.81 -1.84
C HIS A 13 -0.31 12.48 -1.19
N LEU A 14 0.82 12.45 -0.49
CA LEU A 14 1.21 11.28 0.31
C LEU A 14 0.19 11.05 1.44
N ILE A 15 -0.11 9.79 1.74
CA ILE A 15 -0.88 9.41 2.91
C ILE A 15 0.08 9.23 4.08
N VAL A 16 0.12 10.23 4.95
CA VAL A 16 0.80 10.15 6.24
C VAL A 16 -0.10 9.52 7.31
N HIS A 17 0.54 8.91 8.30
CA HIS A 17 -0.09 8.20 9.39
C HIS A 17 0.34 8.77 10.74
N HIS A 18 -0.62 9.04 11.62
CA HIS A 18 -0.36 9.48 12.99
C HIS A 18 -0.11 8.26 13.86
N VAL A 19 1.12 8.13 14.34
CA VAL A 19 1.52 7.08 15.26
C VAL A 19 1.08 7.47 16.66
N HIS A 20 0.27 6.62 17.28
CA HIS A 20 -0.22 6.80 18.64
C HIS A 20 -0.03 5.50 19.43
N THR A 21 0.13 5.62 20.74
CA THR A 21 0.17 4.47 21.65
C THR A 21 -0.97 4.60 22.64
N VAL A 22 -1.84 3.61 22.70
CA VAL A 22 -2.96 3.54 23.65
C VAL A 22 -2.89 2.20 24.34
N ASN A 23 -2.85 2.19 25.68
CA ASN A 23 -2.82 0.98 26.51
C ASN A 23 -1.71 -0.02 26.10
N GLY A 24 -0.51 0.49 25.77
CA GLY A 24 0.64 -0.33 25.34
C GLY A 24 0.55 -0.87 23.91
N VAL A 25 -0.51 -0.54 23.15
CA VAL A 25 -0.65 -0.93 21.74
C VAL A 25 -0.34 0.28 20.85
N THR A 26 0.60 0.11 19.93
CA THR A 26 0.95 1.14 18.94
C THR A 26 0.10 0.99 17.68
N GLY A 27 -0.65 2.04 17.35
CA GLY A 27 -1.49 2.14 16.16
C GLY A 27 -1.09 3.31 15.26
N ALA A 28 -1.53 3.26 14.01
CA ALA A 28 -1.32 4.29 13.01
C ALA A 28 -2.64 4.65 12.31
N LEU A 29 -3.09 5.89 12.47
CA LEU A 29 -4.29 6.40 11.78
C LEU A 29 -3.87 7.20 10.55
N CYS A 30 -4.38 6.82 9.38
CA CYS A 30 -4.16 7.62 8.18
C CYS A 30 -4.88 8.96 8.31
N SER A 31 -4.24 10.04 7.85
CA SER A 31 -4.91 11.34 7.86
C SER A 31 -6.16 11.28 6.96
N PRO A 32 -7.33 11.80 7.33
CA PRO A 32 -8.47 11.90 6.41
C PRO A 32 -8.33 13.07 5.41
N THR A 33 -7.48 14.05 5.72
CA THR A 33 -7.19 15.20 4.85
C THR A 33 -5.69 15.27 4.54
N PRO A 34 -5.25 15.76 3.36
CA PRO A 34 -3.83 15.90 3.05
C PRO A 34 -3.19 17.12 3.75
N LYS A 35 -3.60 17.39 4.99
CA LYS A 35 -3.11 18.52 5.78
C LYS A 35 -1.76 18.22 6.46
N PRO A 36 -1.54 17.03 7.07
CA PRO A 36 -0.27 16.76 7.71
C PRO A 36 0.77 16.32 6.68
N SER A 37 1.99 16.82 6.87
CA SER A 37 3.19 16.41 6.16
C SER A 37 3.95 15.37 6.98
N GLU A 38 4.88 14.67 6.34
CA GLU A 38 5.79 13.78 7.06
C GLU A 38 6.65 14.59 8.04
N GLY A 39 6.81 14.08 9.27
CA GLY A 39 7.58 14.74 10.31
C GLY A 39 6.79 15.74 11.16
N ASP A 40 5.53 16.05 10.81
CA ASP A 40 4.68 16.91 11.62
C ASP A 40 4.48 16.32 13.02
N LYS A 41 4.82 17.09 14.05
CA LYS A 41 4.68 16.70 15.46
C LYS A 41 3.33 17.15 16.01
N THR A 42 2.73 16.29 16.83
CA THR A 42 1.52 16.57 17.60
C THR A 42 1.80 16.26 19.07
N LEU A 43 0.92 16.70 19.98
CA LEU A 43 1.05 16.41 21.42
C LEU A 43 1.16 14.90 21.72
N ASN A 44 0.55 14.05 20.88
CA ASN A 44 0.41 12.62 21.14
C ASN A 44 1.19 11.74 20.13
N GLY A 45 2.13 12.31 19.36
CA GLY A 45 2.92 11.54 18.41
C GLY A 45 3.35 12.33 17.18
N ARG A 46 3.77 11.60 16.15
CA ARG A 46 4.29 12.14 14.89
C ARG A 46 3.56 11.56 13.69
N TRP A 47 3.50 12.33 12.61
CA TRP A 47 3.03 11.89 11.32
C TRP A 47 4.18 11.29 10.51
N GLU A 48 4.01 10.04 10.06
CA GLU A 48 5.02 9.33 9.28
C GLU A 48 4.45 8.68 8.03
N LEU A 49 5.29 8.49 7.03
CA LEU A 49 4.97 7.61 5.91
C LEU A 49 4.91 6.16 6.35
N LEU A 50 4.21 5.35 5.55
CA LEU A 50 3.96 3.94 5.82
C LEU A 50 5.25 3.11 5.98
N GLU A 51 6.31 3.51 5.28
CA GLU A 51 7.64 2.88 5.26
C GLU A 51 8.40 3.12 6.58
N ASN A 52 8.15 4.28 7.20
CA ASN A 52 8.82 4.73 8.42
C ASN A 52 8.09 4.29 9.71
N LEU A 53 6.96 3.59 9.57
CA LEU A 53 6.23 3.06 10.71
C LEU A 53 7.01 1.93 11.39
N PRO A 54 7.03 1.89 12.73
CA PRO A 54 7.63 0.77 13.46
C PRO A 54 7.11 -0.60 13.00
N PRO A 55 7.98 -1.63 12.97
CA PRO A 55 7.55 -2.99 12.69
C PRO A 55 6.54 -3.42 13.76
N LYS A 56 5.33 -3.83 13.36
CA LYS A 56 4.17 -4.24 14.20
C LYS A 56 3.12 -3.16 14.52
N VAL A 57 3.14 -1.98 13.88
CA VAL A 57 2.07 -1.00 14.05
C VAL A 57 0.78 -1.45 13.33
N ARG A 58 -0.37 -1.36 14.02
CA ARG A 58 -1.67 -1.58 13.40
C ARG A 58 -2.09 -0.35 12.59
N ILE A 59 -2.11 -0.49 11.27
CA ILE A 59 -2.64 0.53 10.34
C ILE A 59 -4.14 0.33 10.10
N CYS A 60 -4.84 1.39 9.65
CA CYS A 60 -6.25 1.27 9.32
C CYS A 60 -6.50 0.27 8.17
N ARG A 61 -7.67 -0.41 8.20
CA ARG A 61 -8.00 -1.49 7.25
C ARG A 61 -7.95 -1.06 5.78
N VAL A 62 -8.28 0.19 5.47
CA VAL A 62 -8.24 0.74 4.11
C VAL A 62 -6.79 0.85 3.62
N CYS A 63 -5.91 1.50 4.39
CA CYS A 63 -4.50 1.63 4.03
C CYS A 63 -3.80 0.27 4.03
N GLN A 64 -4.19 -0.66 4.91
CA GLN A 64 -3.71 -2.04 4.90
C GLN A 64 -4.03 -2.75 3.59
N ARG A 65 -5.30 -2.70 3.14
CA ARG A 65 -5.71 -3.29 1.86
C ARG A 65 -5.01 -2.64 0.67
N LEU A 66 -4.83 -1.32 0.69
CA LEU A 66 -4.12 -0.62 -0.38
C LEU A 66 -2.64 -0.99 -0.40
N LYS A 67 -1.98 -1.10 0.76
CA LYS A 67 -0.60 -1.58 0.87
C LYS A 67 -0.46 -2.97 0.27
N GLN A 68 -1.33 -3.91 0.68
CA GLN A 68 -1.35 -5.27 0.15
C GLN A 68 -1.50 -5.30 -1.38
N LYS A 69 -2.36 -4.43 -1.94
CA LYS A 69 -2.51 -4.27 -3.39
C LYS A 69 -1.28 -3.66 -4.09
N LEU A 70 -0.51 -2.83 -3.41
CA LEU A 70 0.74 -2.29 -3.97
C LEU A 70 1.86 -3.33 -3.91
N ASP A 71 1.96 -4.07 -2.80
CA ASP A 71 2.94 -5.14 -2.60
C ASP A 71 2.69 -6.30 -3.56
N ASN A 72 1.45 -6.77 -3.65
CA ASN A 72 1.00 -7.77 -4.62
C ASN A 72 -0.19 -7.24 -5.44
N PRO A 73 0.06 -6.66 -6.62
CA PRO A 73 -0.97 -6.05 -7.45
C PRO A 73 -1.75 -7.05 -8.30
N ILE A 74 -1.32 -8.32 -8.36
CA ILE A 74 -2.01 -9.35 -9.12
C ILE A 74 -3.29 -9.74 -8.37
N PRO A 75 -4.48 -9.69 -9.02
CA PRO A 75 -5.72 -10.17 -8.41
C PRO A 75 -5.66 -11.69 -8.14
N GLU A 76 -6.28 -12.14 -7.04
CA GLU A 76 -6.33 -13.56 -6.67
C GLU A 76 -6.80 -14.48 -7.81
N ARG A 77 -7.78 -14.03 -8.61
CA ARG A 77 -8.26 -14.81 -9.77
C ARG A 77 -7.12 -15.11 -10.75
N VAL A 78 -6.24 -14.15 -11.01
CA VAL A 78 -5.10 -14.31 -11.92
C VAL A 78 -4.01 -15.16 -11.27
N GLU A 79 -3.80 -15.02 -9.97
CA GLU A 79 -2.88 -15.92 -9.24
C GLU A 79 -3.33 -17.38 -9.35
N ARG A 80 -4.62 -17.68 -9.20
CA ARG A 80 -5.15 -19.04 -9.38
C ARG A 80 -4.94 -19.59 -10.80
N GLU A 81 -5.07 -18.75 -11.83
CA GLU A 81 -4.78 -19.17 -13.21
C GLU A 81 -3.27 -19.41 -13.43
N LEU A 82 -2.41 -18.60 -12.81
CA LEU A 82 -0.96 -18.81 -12.84
C LEU A 82 -0.56 -20.08 -12.09
N GLU A 83 -1.22 -20.41 -10.98
CA GLU A 83 -1.03 -21.66 -10.26
C GLU A 83 -1.40 -22.86 -11.11
N LYS A 84 -2.56 -22.82 -11.82
CA LYS A 84 -2.93 -23.86 -12.78
C LYS A 84 -1.89 -24.01 -13.88
N LEU A 85 -1.40 -22.90 -14.45
CA LEU A 85 -0.35 -22.93 -15.46
C LEU A 85 0.95 -23.53 -14.91
N ALA A 86 1.30 -23.22 -13.66
CA ALA A 86 2.51 -23.72 -13.00
C ALA A 86 2.50 -25.25 -12.77
N LEU A 87 1.31 -25.88 -12.75
CA LEU A 87 1.18 -27.34 -12.72
C LEU A 87 1.72 -27.98 -14.01
N TRP A 88 1.60 -27.30 -15.14
CA TRP A 88 2.05 -27.78 -16.46
C TRP A 88 3.45 -27.28 -16.82
N ASP A 89 3.71 -25.99 -16.61
CA ASP A 89 5.01 -25.36 -16.88
C ASP A 89 5.30 -24.23 -15.89
N LYS A 90 6.21 -24.51 -14.95
CA LYS A 90 6.66 -23.56 -13.93
C LYS A 90 7.39 -22.35 -14.52
N ARG A 91 8.15 -22.51 -15.60
CA ARG A 91 8.89 -21.41 -16.24
C ARG A 91 7.94 -20.48 -16.97
N ALA A 92 7.00 -21.02 -17.73
CA ALA A 92 5.97 -20.23 -18.41
C ALA A 92 5.11 -19.45 -17.40
N ALA A 93 4.70 -20.07 -16.30
CA ALA A 93 3.96 -19.41 -15.24
C ALA A 93 4.73 -18.24 -14.59
N ALA A 94 6.03 -18.42 -14.32
CA ALA A 94 6.87 -17.37 -13.75
C ALA A 94 7.02 -16.17 -14.70
N LEU A 95 7.24 -16.42 -16.00
CA LEU A 95 7.31 -15.37 -17.02
C LEU A 95 5.99 -14.61 -17.14
N GLN A 96 4.87 -15.34 -17.12
CA GLN A 96 3.54 -14.75 -17.19
C GLN A 96 3.23 -13.92 -15.93
N ARG A 97 3.65 -14.39 -14.75
CA ARG A 97 3.55 -13.62 -13.50
C ARG A 97 4.31 -12.31 -13.58
N GLN A 98 5.54 -12.31 -14.09
CA GLN A 98 6.32 -11.09 -14.28
C GLN A 98 5.64 -10.09 -15.24
N LYS A 99 5.12 -10.57 -16.38
CA LYS A 99 4.35 -9.73 -17.31
C LYS A 99 3.12 -9.11 -16.64
N MET A 100 2.36 -9.91 -15.89
CA MET A 100 1.17 -9.43 -15.17
C MET A 100 1.53 -8.41 -14.09
N LEU A 101 2.59 -8.64 -13.31
CA LEU A 101 3.08 -7.67 -12.31
C LEU A 101 3.31 -6.29 -12.94
N VAL A 102 3.97 -6.22 -14.09
CA VAL A 102 4.23 -4.95 -14.80
C VAL A 102 2.92 -4.29 -15.22
N THR A 103 2.01 -5.05 -15.84
CA THR A 103 0.71 -4.54 -16.31
C THR A 103 -0.14 -3.98 -15.16
N TYR A 104 -0.30 -4.73 -14.07
CA TYR A 104 -1.13 -4.32 -12.94
C TYR A 104 -0.52 -3.16 -12.15
N ARG A 105 0.82 -3.11 -12.00
CA ARG A 105 1.50 -1.93 -11.44
C ARG A 105 1.23 -0.68 -12.26
N ARG A 106 1.27 -0.78 -13.59
CA ARG A 106 0.99 0.34 -14.49
C ARG A 106 -0.46 0.81 -14.39
N GLN A 107 -1.42 -0.10 -14.25
CA GLN A 107 -2.84 0.26 -14.07
C GLN A 107 -3.09 0.99 -12.74
N LEU A 108 -2.43 0.56 -11.66
CA LEU A 108 -2.53 1.21 -10.35
C LEU A 108 -1.96 2.64 -10.38
N THR A 109 -0.86 2.87 -11.09
CA THR A 109 -0.26 4.20 -11.20
C THR A 109 -0.98 5.11 -12.18
N GLN A 110 -1.58 4.58 -13.26
CA GLN A 110 -2.33 5.37 -14.25
C GLN A 110 -3.72 5.80 -13.77
N ARG A 111 -4.39 5.02 -12.92
CA ARG A 111 -5.65 5.44 -12.26
C ARG A 111 -5.48 6.60 -11.27
N SER A 112 -4.24 7.00 -11.00
CA SER A 112 -3.89 8.10 -10.11
C SER A 112 -3.63 9.43 -10.85
N LYS A 113 -3.87 9.49 -12.16
CA LYS A 113 -3.87 10.72 -12.99
C LYS A 113 -5.30 11.08 -13.35
#